data_AF-A0A4Q6GMW8-F1
#
_entry.id   AF-A0A4Q6GMW8-F1
#
_cell.length_a   1.000
_cell.length_b   1.000
_cell.length_c   1.000
_cell.angle_alpha   90.00
_cell.angle_beta   90.00
_cell.angle_gamma   90.00
#
_symmetry.space_group_name_H-M   'P 1'
#
loop_
_entity.id
_entity.type
_entity.pdbx_description
1 polymer ?
#
loop_
_entity_poly.entity_id
_entity_poly.type
_entity_poly.pdbx_seq_one_letter_code
_entity_poly.pdbx_strand_id
1 'polypeptide(L)'
;MRRIILACFLAGGAWTAHAGPVNWEFTYTGFYTSQTTTHRLEGTTHTEGFLPDARITGAFSGDDDDGDGILELAELDSFVANGTQYLWCVANPSPYGRCSIGHFTYALDTQALSFSGGWNGNDEFFSGWGGSITSGVSATDYSYSDFVETTRVYTWTDATRLGFRALPPPVPEPAAGAMALGGLLVLAGLRRRFRD
;
A
#
# COMPACT_ATOMS: atom_id res chain seq x y z
N MET A 1 12.24 -7.66 -66.31
CA MET A 1 11.51 -8.39 -65.24
C MET A 1 12.49 -8.70 -64.10
N ARG A 2 12.41 -8.01 -62.97
CA ARG A 2 12.71 -8.59 -61.65
C ARG A 2 12.08 -7.69 -60.58
N ARG A 3 11.02 -8.23 -60.00
CA ARG A 3 10.10 -7.64 -59.01
C ARG A 3 10.85 -7.49 -57.68
N ILE A 4 10.85 -6.30 -57.08
CA ILE A 4 10.12 -5.94 -55.84
C ILE A 4 9.91 -7.14 -54.91
N ILE A 5 10.47 -7.06 -53.68
CA ILE A 5 9.83 -7.25 -52.36
C ILE A 5 10.94 -7.55 -51.35
N LEU A 6 11.25 -6.58 -50.48
CA LEU A 6 11.98 -6.78 -49.22
C LEU A 6 11.37 -5.81 -48.21
N ALA A 7 10.14 -6.13 -47.79
CA ALA A 7 9.36 -5.38 -46.81
C ALA A 7 8.73 -6.38 -45.85
N CYS A 8 9.51 -6.94 -44.91
CA CYS A 8 9.00 -7.90 -43.91
C CYS A 8 9.76 -7.93 -42.57
N PHE A 9 10.47 -6.87 -42.14
CA PHE A 9 11.17 -6.90 -40.84
C PHE A 9 11.00 -5.61 -40.01
N LEU A 10 9.75 -5.20 -39.79
CA LEU A 10 9.41 -4.20 -38.75
C LEU A 10 8.11 -4.59 -38.05
N ALA A 11 8.10 -5.78 -37.43
CA ALA A 11 7.10 -6.15 -36.45
C ALA A 11 7.80 -7.03 -35.41
N GLY A 12 8.06 -6.48 -34.23
CA GLY A 12 8.69 -7.22 -33.15
C GLY A 12 9.53 -6.32 -32.26
N GLY A 13 8.86 -5.61 -31.35
CA GLY A 13 9.56 -4.80 -30.36
C GLY A 13 8.64 -3.92 -29.51
N ALA A 14 7.37 -4.28 -29.34
CA ALA A 14 6.68 -3.87 -28.13
C ALA A 14 7.25 -4.74 -27.02
N TRP A 15 8.33 -4.25 -26.38
CA TRP A 15 8.78 -4.82 -25.13
C TRP A 15 7.60 -4.65 -24.18
N THR A 16 6.96 -5.76 -23.83
CA THR A 16 6.09 -5.80 -22.66
C THR A 16 6.99 -5.40 -21.50
N ALA A 17 6.88 -4.15 -21.06
CA ALA A 17 7.29 -3.80 -19.73
C ALA A 17 6.43 -4.69 -18.83
N HIS A 18 6.99 -5.81 -18.40
CA HIS A 18 6.40 -6.58 -17.32
C HIS A 18 6.53 -5.67 -16.10
N ALA A 19 5.50 -4.87 -15.85
CA ALA A 19 5.32 -4.27 -14.55
C ALA A 19 5.35 -5.44 -13.57
N GLY A 20 6.41 -5.53 -12.77
CA GLY A 20 6.40 -6.43 -11.63
C GLY A 20 5.25 -6.02 -10.70
N PRO A 21 4.83 -6.90 -9.77
CA PRO A 21 3.76 -6.60 -8.84
C PRO A 21 3.99 -5.22 -8.22
N VAL A 22 3.03 -4.32 -8.40
CA VAL A 22 3.15 -2.95 -7.91
C VAL A 22 2.91 -3.01 -6.40
N ASN A 23 3.91 -2.57 -5.64
CA ASN A 23 3.80 -2.48 -4.20
C ASN A 23 3.68 -1.01 -3.81
N TRP A 24 2.68 -0.69 -3.00
CA TRP A 24 2.51 0.65 -2.45
C TRP A 24 2.81 0.62 -0.95
N GLU A 25 3.70 1.49 -0.51
CA GLU A 25 3.87 1.82 0.90
C GLU A 25 3.13 3.12 1.20
N PHE A 26 2.42 3.17 2.33
CA PHE A 26 1.79 4.39 2.81
C PHE A 26 2.22 4.72 4.23
N THR A 27 2.22 6.01 4.55
CA THR A 27 2.44 6.52 5.89
C THR A 27 1.43 7.61 6.18
N TYR A 28 0.62 7.42 7.21
CA TYR A 28 -0.07 8.51 7.88
C TYR A 28 0.83 9.08 8.98
N THR A 29 0.91 10.40 9.07
CA THR A 29 1.70 11.12 10.09
C THR A 29 0.85 12.20 10.75
N GLY A 30 0.98 12.34 12.07
CA GLY A 30 0.26 13.33 12.88
C GLY A 30 -1.11 12.83 13.31
N PHE A 31 -1.31 12.59 14.61
CA PHE A 31 -2.56 12.07 15.15
C PHE A 31 -2.91 12.73 16.48
N TYR A 32 -4.21 12.85 16.75
CA TYR A 32 -4.65 13.03 18.13
C TYR A 32 -4.63 11.67 18.82
N THR A 33 -3.86 11.54 19.89
CA THR A 33 -3.72 10.28 20.60
C THR A 33 -4.43 10.35 21.94
N SER A 34 -5.05 9.24 22.31
CA SER A 34 -5.64 9.04 23.63
C SER A 34 -5.24 7.66 24.13
N GLN A 35 -4.75 7.57 25.36
CA GLN A 35 -4.41 6.32 26.01
C GLN A 35 -5.07 6.27 27.38
N THR A 36 -5.84 5.22 27.60
CA THR A 36 -6.43 4.89 28.89
C THR A 36 -5.80 3.61 29.41
N THR A 37 -5.32 3.63 30.64
CA THR A 37 -4.79 2.45 31.32
C THR A 37 -5.52 2.30 32.64
N THR A 38 -6.23 1.19 32.83
CA THR A 38 -6.94 0.86 34.07
C THR A 38 -6.19 -0.26 34.77
N HIS A 39 -5.66 0.05 35.95
CA HIS A 39 -5.02 -0.91 36.83
C HIS A 39 -5.96 -1.26 37.98
N ARG A 40 -6.19 -2.54 38.24
CA ARG A 40 -7.15 -3.02 39.27
C ARG A 40 -6.87 -2.44 40.67
N LEU A 41 -5.59 -2.19 40.99
CA LEU A 41 -5.17 -1.69 42.32
C LEU A 41 -4.86 -0.19 42.35
N GLU A 42 -4.52 0.42 41.21
CA GLU A 42 -3.97 1.79 41.16
C GLU A 42 -4.95 2.79 40.54
N GLY A 43 -6.08 2.29 40.01
CA GLY A 43 -7.10 3.11 39.36
C GLY A 43 -6.82 3.31 37.87
N THR A 44 -7.45 4.33 37.28
CA THR A 44 -7.38 4.61 35.85
C THR A 44 -6.53 5.84 35.59
N THR A 45 -5.55 5.71 34.71
CA THR A 45 -4.79 6.82 34.15
C THR A 45 -5.27 7.09 32.73
N HIS A 46 -5.39 8.37 32.37
CA HIS A 46 -5.74 8.80 31.03
C HIS A 46 -4.77 9.88 30.58
N THR A 47 -4.25 9.74 29.36
CA THR A 47 -3.38 10.72 28.72
C THR A 47 -3.84 10.93 27.29
N GLU A 48 -3.93 12.18 26.87
CA GLU A 48 -4.29 12.52 25.49
C GLU A 48 -3.52 13.74 25.00
N GLY A 49 -3.44 13.88 23.68
CA GLY A 49 -2.79 15.01 23.04
C GLY A 49 -2.46 14.75 21.58
N PHE A 50 -2.28 15.84 20.84
CA PHE A 50 -1.82 15.77 19.46
C PHE A 50 -0.32 15.47 19.40
N LEU A 51 0.03 14.40 18.70
CA LEU A 51 1.41 13.98 18.45
C LEU A 51 1.72 14.15 16.96
N PRO A 52 2.46 15.20 16.55
CA PRO A 52 2.76 15.44 15.14
C PRO A 52 3.61 14.34 14.51
N ASP A 53 4.43 13.67 15.30
CA ASP A 53 5.36 12.62 14.84
C ASP A 53 4.80 11.20 14.98
N ALA A 54 3.55 11.04 15.46
CA ALA A 54 2.90 9.73 15.51
C ALA A 54 2.65 9.24 14.08
N ARG A 55 2.92 7.95 13.82
CA ARG A 55 2.87 7.36 12.48
C ARG A 55 2.09 6.06 12.47
N ILE A 56 1.29 5.88 11.43
CA ILE A 56 0.72 4.59 11.04
C ILE A 56 1.22 4.30 9.64
N THR A 57 1.97 3.21 9.50
CA THR A 57 2.55 2.77 8.23
C THR A 57 1.87 1.51 7.74
N GLY A 58 1.84 1.32 6.43
CA GLY A 58 1.37 0.10 5.83
C GLY A 58 1.90 -0.11 4.43
N ALA A 59 1.62 -1.29 3.90
CA ALA A 59 1.97 -1.66 2.54
C ALA A 59 0.87 -2.55 1.96
N PHE A 60 0.64 -2.43 0.67
CA PHE A 60 -0.29 -3.29 -0.06
C PHE A 60 0.20 -3.57 -1.46
N SER A 61 -0.31 -4.66 -2.03
CA SER A 61 -0.05 -5.08 -3.40
C SER A 61 -1.31 -5.69 -3.98
N GLY A 62 -1.47 -5.54 -5.28
CA GLY A 62 -2.62 -6.02 -6.04
C GLY A 62 -2.53 -5.57 -7.48
N ASP A 63 -3.35 -6.17 -8.32
CA ASP A 63 -3.46 -5.87 -9.74
C ASP A 63 -4.90 -5.44 -10.05
N ASP A 64 -5.05 -4.35 -10.80
CA ASP A 64 -6.33 -3.83 -11.29
C ASP A 64 -6.80 -4.73 -12.44
N ASP A 65 -7.51 -5.80 -12.08
CA ASP A 65 -7.88 -6.90 -12.97
C ASP A 65 -9.00 -6.49 -13.94
N ASP A 66 -9.84 -5.55 -13.54
CA ASP A 66 -10.95 -5.04 -14.35
C ASP A 66 -10.63 -3.74 -15.11
N GLY A 67 -9.55 -3.04 -14.74
CA GLY A 67 -9.00 -1.89 -15.44
C GLY A 67 -9.74 -0.59 -15.18
N ASP A 68 -10.45 -0.46 -14.05
CA ASP A 68 -11.21 0.73 -13.71
C ASP A 68 -10.39 1.83 -13.00
N GLY A 69 -9.14 1.53 -12.65
CA GLY A 69 -8.22 2.43 -11.98
C GLY A 69 -8.39 2.49 -10.45
N ILE A 70 -9.17 1.59 -9.86
CA ILE A 70 -9.43 1.48 -8.42
C ILE A 70 -9.12 0.07 -7.97
N LEU A 71 -8.10 -0.09 -7.12
CA LEU A 71 -7.88 -1.36 -6.46
C LEU A 71 -8.92 -1.60 -5.37
N GLU A 72 -9.72 -2.63 -5.54
CA GLU A 72 -10.68 -3.11 -4.54
C GLU A 72 -10.11 -4.25 -3.68
N LEU A 73 -10.85 -4.61 -2.63
CA LEU A 73 -10.44 -5.69 -1.73
C LEU A 73 -10.17 -7.03 -2.43
N ALA A 74 -10.95 -7.37 -3.47
CA ALA A 74 -10.81 -8.64 -4.17
C ALA A 74 -9.54 -8.73 -5.03
N GLU A 75 -8.94 -7.58 -5.34
CA GLU A 75 -7.76 -7.42 -6.18
C GLU A 75 -6.47 -7.33 -5.37
N LEU A 76 -6.58 -7.40 -4.03
CA LEU A 76 -5.42 -7.36 -3.16
C LEU A 76 -4.76 -8.73 -3.02
N ASP A 77 -3.46 -8.77 -3.30
CA ASP A 77 -2.57 -9.87 -2.95
C ASP A 77 -2.09 -9.77 -1.49
N SER A 78 -1.84 -8.55 -1.00
CA SER A 78 -1.35 -8.33 0.36
C SER A 78 -1.79 -6.98 0.92
N PHE A 79 -2.04 -6.91 2.23
CA PHE A 79 -2.42 -5.68 2.91
C PHE A 79 -1.99 -5.69 4.38
N VAL A 80 -0.97 -4.91 4.67
CA VAL A 80 -0.43 -4.70 6.00
C VAL A 80 -0.70 -3.26 6.42
N ALA A 81 -1.25 -3.06 7.61
CA ALA A 81 -1.41 -1.74 8.22
C ALA A 81 -1.09 -1.78 9.71
N ASN A 82 -0.32 -0.81 10.19
CA ASN A 82 0.14 -0.72 11.58
C ASN A 82 0.85 -2.00 12.08
N GLY A 83 1.58 -2.68 11.18
CA GLY A 83 2.26 -3.94 11.49
C GLY A 83 1.39 -5.21 11.46
N THR A 84 0.09 -5.09 11.20
CA THR A 84 -0.85 -6.23 11.12
C THR A 84 -1.16 -6.58 9.66
N GLN A 85 -1.03 -7.86 9.29
CA GLN A 85 -1.47 -8.42 8.00
C GLN A 85 -2.95 -8.81 8.08
N TYR A 86 -3.82 -8.18 7.28
CA TYR A 86 -5.28 -8.37 7.41
C TYR A 86 -5.89 -9.40 6.44
N LEU A 87 -5.17 -9.79 5.38
CA LEU A 87 -5.70 -10.77 4.41
C LEU A 87 -5.56 -12.22 4.90
N TRP A 88 -4.39 -12.59 5.43
CA TRP A 88 -4.07 -14.00 5.74
C TRP A 88 -3.76 -14.22 7.20
N CYS A 89 -4.47 -13.52 8.08
CA CYS A 89 -4.24 -13.45 9.52
C CYS A 89 -3.42 -14.60 10.10
N VAL A 90 -2.17 -14.31 10.50
CA VAL A 90 -1.15 -15.25 10.96
C VAL A 90 -0.97 -16.49 10.06
N ALA A 91 0.25 -16.72 9.55
CA ALA A 91 0.59 -17.88 8.72
C ALA A 91 0.27 -19.26 9.37
N ASN A 92 -0.10 -19.26 10.65
CA ASN A 92 -0.65 -20.40 11.36
C ASN A 92 -1.87 -19.92 12.19
N PRO A 93 -3.13 -20.14 11.72
CA PRO A 93 -4.32 -19.68 12.41
C PRO A 93 -4.47 -20.42 13.74
N SER A 94 -4.04 -19.77 14.82
CA SER A 94 -4.45 -20.16 16.17
C SER A 94 -5.95 -19.93 16.29
N PRO A 95 -6.74 -20.82 16.93
CA PRO A 95 -8.16 -20.57 17.21
C PRO A 95 -8.39 -19.29 18.02
N TYR A 96 -7.31 -18.78 18.63
CA TYR A 96 -7.31 -17.60 19.48
C TYR A 96 -6.91 -16.32 18.78
N GLY A 97 -6.58 -16.34 17.48
CA GLY A 97 -6.26 -15.15 16.70
C GLY A 97 -7.23 -14.97 15.55
N ARG A 98 -7.77 -13.77 15.38
CA ARG A 98 -8.67 -13.41 14.28
C ARG A 98 -8.24 -12.07 13.71
N CYS A 99 -8.39 -11.92 12.40
CA CYS A 99 -8.47 -10.60 11.79
C CYS A 99 -9.28 -10.68 10.52
N SER A 100 -9.70 -9.50 10.10
CA SER A 100 -10.54 -9.31 8.94
C SER A 100 -10.30 -7.91 8.41
N ILE A 101 -10.33 -7.78 7.09
CA ILE A 101 -10.47 -6.52 6.41
C ILE A 101 -11.95 -6.33 6.06
N GLY A 102 -12.50 -5.18 6.45
CA GLY A 102 -13.91 -4.85 6.24
C GLY A 102 -14.14 -4.27 4.84
N HIS A 103 -13.32 -3.29 4.47
CA HIS A 103 -13.29 -2.71 3.13
C HIS A 103 -11.88 -2.27 2.78
N PHE A 104 -11.61 -2.19 1.48
CA PHE A 104 -10.40 -1.59 0.93
C PHE A 104 -10.74 -1.00 -0.43
N THR A 105 -10.31 0.25 -0.66
CA THR A 105 -10.28 0.89 -1.97
C THR A 105 -9.04 1.77 -2.09
N TYR A 106 -8.39 1.73 -3.25
CA TYR A 106 -7.30 2.63 -3.59
C TYR A 106 -7.38 3.10 -5.04
N ALA A 107 -7.63 4.40 -5.22
CA ALA A 107 -7.68 5.01 -6.55
C ALA A 107 -6.25 5.31 -7.06
N LEU A 108 -5.86 4.67 -8.16
CA LEU A 108 -4.51 4.76 -8.74
C LEU A 108 -4.15 6.18 -9.20
N ASP A 109 -5.14 6.97 -9.60
CA ASP A 109 -4.99 8.31 -10.18
C ASP A 109 -4.80 9.41 -9.11
N THR A 110 -5.59 9.36 -8.05
CA THR A 110 -5.66 10.36 -6.98
C THR A 110 -4.88 9.95 -5.74
N GLN A 111 -4.44 8.69 -5.67
CA GLN A 111 -3.84 8.07 -4.50
C GLN A 111 -4.77 8.15 -3.28
N ALA A 112 -6.08 8.17 -3.51
CA ALA A 112 -7.07 8.15 -2.44
C ALA A 112 -7.18 6.73 -1.88
N LEU A 113 -6.79 6.56 -0.62
CA LEU A 113 -6.82 5.28 0.09
C LEU A 113 -7.91 5.30 1.17
N SER A 114 -8.76 4.29 1.14
CA SER A 114 -9.78 4.03 2.17
C SER A 114 -9.78 2.56 2.54
N PHE A 115 -9.72 2.25 3.83
CA PHE A 115 -9.79 0.88 4.31
C PHE A 115 -10.34 0.81 5.73
N SER A 116 -10.84 -0.38 6.09
CA SER A 116 -11.08 -0.74 7.48
C SER A 116 -10.65 -2.17 7.76
N GLY A 117 -10.18 -2.42 8.97
CA GLY A 117 -9.78 -3.74 9.41
C GLY A 117 -9.85 -3.88 10.91
N GLY A 118 -9.98 -5.11 11.37
CA GLY A 118 -9.99 -5.46 12.77
C GLY A 118 -9.12 -6.69 13.00
N TRP A 119 -8.51 -6.76 14.17
CA TRP A 119 -7.74 -7.91 14.60
C TRP A 119 -7.90 -8.10 16.10
N ASN A 120 -7.90 -9.34 16.58
CA ASN A 120 -7.96 -9.62 18.00
C ASN A 120 -7.44 -11.02 18.30
N GLY A 121 -7.06 -11.23 19.55
CA GLY A 121 -6.81 -12.54 20.10
C GLY A 121 -6.84 -12.56 21.62
N ASN A 122 -6.80 -13.77 22.18
CA ASN A 122 -6.87 -13.99 23.62
C ASN A 122 -6.05 -15.21 24.06
N ASP A 123 -5.61 -15.27 25.31
CA ASP A 123 -4.88 -16.42 25.86
C ASP A 123 -5.80 -17.32 26.70
N GLU A 124 -6.84 -17.90 26.08
CA GLU A 124 -7.73 -18.92 26.65
C GLU A 124 -8.50 -18.58 27.96
N PHE A 125 -8.09 -17.62 28.80
CA PHE A 125 -8.72 -17.39 30.11
C PHE A 125 -8.80 -15.94 30.61
N PHE A 126 -7.72 -15.14 30.63
CA PHE A 126 -7.75 -13.85 31.36
C PHE A 126 -7.02 -12.68 30.70
N SER A 127 -6.41 -12.87 29.54
CA SER A 127 -5.78 -11.79 28.81
C SER A 127 -6.11 -11.85 27.31
N GLY A 128 -5.94 -10.72 26.66
CA GLY A 128 -6.23 -10.57 25.26
C GLY A 128 -5.74 -9.25 24.72
N TRP A 129 -5.72 -9.18 23.40
CA TRP A 129 -5.23 -8.02 22.67
C TRP A 129 -6.01 -7.90 21.38
N GLY A 130 -6.08 -6.69 20.86
CA GLY A 130 -6.80 -6.47 19.63
C GLY A 130 -6.70 -5.03 19.19
N GLY A 131 -7.39 -4.76 18.11
CA GLY A 131 -7.45 -3.45 17.56
C GLY A 131 -8.32 -3.40 16.33
N SER A 132 -8.52 -2.18 15.87
CA SER A 132 -9.18 -1.90 14.60
C SER A 132 -8.61 -0.63 14.02
N ILE A 133 -8.73 -0.50 12.71
CA ILE A 133 -8.33 0.69 11.99
C ILE A 133 -9.40 0.99 10.96
N THR A 134 -9.80 2.26 10.88
CA THR A 134 -10.63 2.82 9.82
C THR A 134 -9.94 4.08 9.35
N SER A 135 -9.39 4.05 8.15
CA SER A 135 -8.65 5.17 7.56
C SER A 135 -9.50 6.44 7.57
N GLY A 136 -8.91 7.57 7.98
CA GLY A 136 -9.63 8.85 8.05
C GLY A 136 -10.51 9.00 9.29
N VAL A 137 -10.62 7.97 10.14
CA VAL A 137 -11.43 8.02 11.37
C VAL A 137 -10.56 7.76 12.59
N SER A 138 -10.19 6.50 12.85
CA SER A 138 -9.39 6.13 14.01
C SER A 138 -8.71 4.78 13.85
N ALA A 139 -7.65 4.57 14.63
CA ALA A 139 -6.99 3.30 14.84
C ALA A 139 -6.92 3.07 16.34
N THR A 140 -7.44 1.95 16.79
CA THR A 140 -7.47 1.57 18.20
C THR A 140 -6.66 0.31 18.37
N ASP A 141 -5.80 0.31 19.38
CA ASP A 141 -5.15 -0.88 19.90
C ASP A 141 -5.57 -1.03 21.36
N TYR A 142 -5.90 -2.25 21.77
CA TYR A 142 -6.21 -2.54 23.15
C TYR A 142 -5.53 -3.84 23.60
N SER A 143 -5.32 -3.93 24.89
CA SER A 143 -4.90 -5.14 25.57
C SER A 143 -5.53 -5.18 26.94
N TYR A 144 -5.84 -6.37 27.40
CA TYR A 144 -6.35 -6.60 28.74
C TYR A 144 -5.69 -7.82 29.35
N SER A 145 -5.63 -7.81 30.67
CA SER A 145 -5.16 -8.88 31.54
C SER A 145 -5.94 -8.81 32.84
N ASP A 146 -5.72 -9.75 33.77
CA ASP A 146 -6.44 -9.74 35.05
C ASP A 146 -6.14 -8.48 35.91
N PHE A 147 -5.02 -7.80 35.68
CA PHE A 147 -4.59 -6.65 36.48
C PHE A 147 -4.64 -5.32 35.72
N VAL A 148 -4.44 -5.35 34.41
CA VAL A 148 -4.26 -4.15 33.58
C VAL A 148 -5.04 -4.25 32.29
N GLU A 149 -5.81 -3.21 31.99
CA GLU A 149 -6.38 -2.95 30.68
C GLU A 149 -5.77 -1.67 30.13
N THR A 150 -5.38 -1.69 28.86
CA THR A 150 -4.85 -0.52 28.15
C THR A 150 -5.50 -0.40 26.80
N THR A 151 -6.00 0.79 26.50
CA THR A 151 -6.54 1.15 25.18
C THR A 151 -5.81 2.38 24.69
N ARG A 152 -5.30 2.33 23.47
CA ARG A 152 -4.69 3.45 22.75
C ARG A 152 -5.48 3.72 21.49
N VAL A 153 -5.83 4.98 21.26
CA VAL A 153 -6.57 5.44 20.09
C VAL A 153 -5.73 6.50 19.39
N TYR A 154 -5.53 6.33 18.09
CA TYR A 154 -5.04 7.34 17.16
C TYR A 154 -6.24 7.84 16.35
N THR A 155 -6.59 9.10 16.50
CA THR A 155 -7.69 9.74 15.77
C THR A 155 -7.11 10.61 14.66
N TRP A 156 -7.61 10.42 13.44
CA TRP A 156 -7.27 11.27 12.31
C TRP A 156 -7.81 12.67 12.57
N THR A 157 -7.03 13.68 12.22
CA THR A 157 -7.42 15.08 12.29
C THR A 157 -7.14 15.77 10.97
N ASP A 158 -7.59 17.02 10.83
CA ASP A 158 -7.24 17.87 9.68
C ASP A 158 -5.72 18.12 9.55
N ALA A 159 -4.94 17.83 10.61
CA ALA A 159 -3.49 17.90 10.59
C ALA A 159 -2.82 16.58 10.16
N THR A 160 -3.55 15.46 10.12
CA THR A 160 -3.01 14.18 9.64
C THR A 160 -2.64 14.27 8.17
N ARG A 161 -1.48 13.73 7.80
CA ARG A 161 -0.97 13.73 6.43
C ARG A 161 -0.74 12.32 5.95
N LEU A 162 -1.19 12.02 4.73
CA LEU A 162 -0.93 10.77 4.03
C LEU A 162 0.22 10.98 3.03
N GLY A 163 1.20 10.10 3.05
CA GLY A 163 2.26 10.02 2.05
C GLY A 163 2.35 8.62 1.47
N PHE A 164 2.64 8.53 0.17
CA PHE A 164 2.84 7.28 -0.56
C PHE A 164 4.24 7.14 -1.09
N ARG A 165 4.66 5.88 -1.24
CA ARG A 165 5.87 5.49 -1.95
C ARG A 165 5.58 4.22 -2.75
N ALA A 166 5.65 4.33 -4.07
CA ALA A 166 5.59 3.16 -4.95
C ALA A 166 6.93 2.42 -4.97
N LEU A 167 6.86 1.09 -5.03
CA LEU A 167 8.00 0.18 -5.07
C LEU A 167 7.92 -0.76 -6.28
N PRO A 168 9.02 -0.89 -7.07
CA PRO A 168 10.27 -0.13 -6.98
C PRO A 168 10.06 1.37 -7.32
N PRO A 169 10.91 2.28 -6.83
CA PRO A 169 10.84 3.68 -7.24
C PRO A 169 10.91 3.77 -8.77
N PRO A 170 10.19 4.72 -9.40
CA PRO A 170 10.19 4.85 -10.85
C PRO A 170 11.63 4.93 -11.34
N VAL A 171 12.06 3.90 -12.05
CA VAL A 171 13.40 3.84 -12.63
C VAL A 171 13.45 4.92 -13.69
N PRO A 172 14.33 5.93 -13.61
CA PRO A 172 14.50 6.87 -14.71
C PRO A 172 14.91 6.05 -15.92
N GLU A 173 14.04 5.95 -16.93
CA GLU A 173 14.32 5.14 -18.11
C GLU A 173 15.66 5.56 -18.71
N PRO A 174 16.68 4.69 -18.75
CA PRO A 174 17.85 4.99 -19.53
C PRO A 174 17.45 4.87 -21.00
N ALA A 175 17.64 5.96 -21.74
CA ALA A 175 17.81 5.93 -23.19
C ALA A 175 16.58 5.67 -24.08
N ALA A 176 15.32 5.73 -23.64
CA ALA A 176 14.21 5.79 -24.61
C ALA A 176 14.35 7.02 -25.54
N GLY A 177 14.70 8.18 -24.97
CA GLY A 177 15.03 9.38 -25.73
C GLY A 177 16.32 9.25 -26.57
N ALA A 178 17.34 8.56 -26.05
CA ALA A 178 18.62 8.40 -26.75
C ALA A 178 18.55 7.38 -27.90
N MET A 179 17.75 6.33 -27.77
CA MET A 179 17.48 5.34 -28.82
C MET A 179 16.53 5.90 -29.88
N ALA A 180 15.55 6.73 -29.50
CA ALA A 180 14.73 7.48 -30.44
C ALA A 180 15.55 8.49 -31.26
N LEU A 181 16.44 9.25 -30.61
CA LEU A 181 17.40 10.15 -31.28
C LEU A 181 18.38 9.38 -32.15
N GLY A 182 18.91 8.25 -31.67
CA GLY A 182 19.78 7.37 -32.43
C GLY A 182 19.09 6.81 -33.68
N GLY A 183 17.84 6.37 -33.56
CA GLY A 183 17.03 5.91 -34.69
C GLY A 183 16.78 7.00 -35.73
N LEU A 184 16.48 8.23 -35.29
CA LEU A 184 16.31 9.39 -36.18
C LEU A 184 17.59 9.75 -36.93
N LEU A 185 18.76 9.69 -36.28
CA LEU A 185 20.05 9.97 -36.91
C LEU A 185 20.42 8.92 -37.96
N VAL A 186 20.14 7.64 -37.70
CA VAL A 186 20.37 6.55 -38.68
C VAL A 186 19.44 6.71 -39.89
N LEU A 187 18.16 7.05 -39.69
CA LEU A 187 17.22 7.32 -40.78
C LEU A 187 17.63 8.53 -41.62
N ALA A 188 18.12 9.61 -40.98
CA ALA A 188 18.62 10.80 -41.67
C ALA A 188 19.89 10.49 -42.51
N GLY A 189 20.80 9.67 -41.97
CA GLY A 189 22.00 9.22 -42.68
C GLY A 189 21.70 8.34 -43.89
N LEU A 190 20.76 7.39 -43.76
CA LEU A 190 20.33 6.53 -44.87
C LEU A 190 19.62 7.33 -45.96
N ARG A 191 18.76 8.29 -45.61
CA ARG A 191 18.06 9.15 -46.59
C ARG A 191 19.01 9.99 -47.44
N ARG A 192 20.18 10.36 -46.89
CA ARG A 192 21.23 11.08 -47.61
C ARG A 192 21.94 10.19 -48.63
N ARG A 193 22.14 8.91 -48.29
CA ARG A 193 22.84 7.92 -49.13
C ARG A 193 22.04 7.42 -50.34
N PHE A 194 20.72 7.60 -50.33
CA PHE A 194 19.82 7.25 -51.43
C PHE A 194 19.45 8.45 -52.33
N ARG A 195 20.05 9.63 -52.10
CA ARG A 195 19.77 10.86 -52.87
C ARG A 195 20.94 11.32 -53.75
N ASP A 196 22.04 10.58 -53.72
CA ASP A 196 23.16 10.63 -54.67
C ASP A 196 23.09 9.40 -55.59
#